data_AF-A0A9D3XNJ6-F1
#
_entry.id   AF-A0A9D3XNJ6-F1
#
_cell.length_a   1.000
_cell.length_b   1.000
_cell.length_c   1.000
_cell.angle_alpha   90.00
_cell.angle_beta   90.00
_cell.angle_gamma   90.00
#
_symmetry.space_group_name_H-M   'P 1'
#
loop_
_entity.id
_entity.type
_entity.pdbx_description
1 polymer ?
#
loop_
_entity_poly.entity_id
_entity_poly.type
_entity_poly.pdbx_seq_one_letter_code
_entity_poly.pdbx_strand_id
1 'polypeptide(L)'
;VHRYSNGKDQYGQQMPEYQRRTELLKDGLTNGNVALRIFSIRPSDEGQYSCFVQEGIDYEEALLELKVSASGSAPHISVEDYQDGGIRVVCRSVGWYPQPEVLWRDASGQHLPSYSETNSKEANELFDVQNSIVITENSHQNLSCVVRNTHSNQKKESTLFYISDAFFPKTNPWMVALWVILVILAGFIGLTVYLFKIKGKLTAELGWRKLAVHMKKAPLPGRRTEPCSADEEQTEFCV
;
A
#
# COMPACT_ATOMS: atom_id res chain seq x y z
N VAL A 1 18.75 -1.31 -44.16
CA VAL A 1 17.30 -0.99 -44.01
C VAL A 1 16.52 -1.22 -45.31
N HIS A 2 16.87 -0.58 -46.42
CA HIS A 2 16.24 -0.78 -47.73
C HIS A 2 17.29 -0.54 -48.82
N ARG A 3 17.19 -1.20 -49.97
CA ARG A 3 18.12 -1.03 -51.10
C ARG A 3 17.34 -0.99 -52.40
N TYR A 4 17.63 -0.01 -53.24
CA TYR A 4 17.08 0.14 -54.57
C TYR A 4 18.22 0.26 -55.58
N SER A 5 18.22 -0.58 -56.61
CA SER A 5 19.24 -0.55 -57.66
C SER A 5 18.71 -1.16 -58.96
N ASN A 6 19.23 -0.71 -60.10
CA ASN A 6 18.83 -1.18 -61.44
C ASN A 6 17.31 -1.08 -61.66
N GLY A 7 16.70 0.00 -61.17
CA GLY A 7 15.26 0.26 -61.31
C GLY A 7 14.34 -0.63 -60.46
N LYS A 8 14.89 -1.39 -59.48
CA LYS A 8 14.14 -2.36 -58.69
C LYS A 8 14.53 -2.37 -57.22
N ASP A 9 13.55 -2.64 -56.36
CA ASP A 9 13.74 -2.87 -54.93
C ASP A 9 14.46 -4.21 -54.69
N GLN A 10 15.49 -4.20 -53.84
CA GLN A 10 16.36 -5.34 -53.58
C GLN A 10 16.08 -5.94 -52.21
N TYR A 11 15.08 -6.83 -52.13
CA TYR A 11 14.66 -7.43 -50.86
C TYR A 11 15.60 -8.52 -50.33
N GLY A 12 16.44 -9.13 -51.17
CA GLY A 12 17.26 -10.29 -50.80
C GLY A 12 18.36 -10.01 -49.76
N GLN A 13 18.84 -8.77 -49.67
CA GLN A 13 19.86 -8.34 -48.70
C GLN A 13 19.27 -7.49 -47.57
N GLN A 14 17.95 -7.43 -47.47
CA GLN A 14 17.29 -6.65 -46.44
C GLN A 14 17.41 -7.34 -45.08
N MET A 15 17.84 -6.58 -44.07
CA MET A 15 17.86 -7.01 -42.67
C MET A 15 16.50 -7.58 -42.26
N PRO A 16 16.44 -8.73 -41.58
CA PRO A 16 15.21 -9.44 -41.24
C PRO A 16 14.13 -8.54 -40.60
N GLU A 17 14.52 -7.70 -39.64
CA GLU A 17 13.63 -6.77 -38.93
C GLU A 17 12.91 -5.72 -39.81
N TYR A 18 13.41 -5.46 -41.03
CA TYR A 18 12.82 -4.49 -41.97
C TYR A 18 12.12 -5.15 -43.17
N GLN A 19 12.22 -6.48 -43.32
CA GLN A 19 11.63 -7.19 -44.45
C GLN A 19 10.13 -6.93 -44.54
N ARG A 20 9.65 -6.56 -45.74
CA ARG A 20 8.24 -6.21 -46.03
C ARG A 20 7.69 -5.03 -45.23
N ARG A 21 8.53 -4.30 -44.51
CA ARG A 21 8.16 -3.10 -43.74
C ARG A 21 8.68 -1.83 -44.34
N THR A 22 9.35 -1.86 -45.49
CA THR A 22 9.91 -0.63 -46.08
C THR A 22 9.55 -0.46 -47.55
N GLU A 23 9.36 0.79 -47.94
CA GLU A 23 9.02 1.21 -49.30
C GLU A 23 9.80 2.48 -49.62
N LEU A 24 10.56 2.45 -50.72
CA LEU A 24 11.14 3.65 -51.31
C LEU A 24 10.06 4.39 -52.10
N LEU A 25 9.83 5.66 -51.77
CA LEU A 25 8.89 6.52 -52.50
C LEU A 25 9.56 7.00 -53.80
N LYS A 26 9.02 6.56 -54.95
CA LYS A 26 9.66 6.75 -56.26
C LYS A 26 9.31 8.07 -56.94
N ASP A 27 8.20 8.69 -56.55
CA ASP A 27 7.67 9.91 -57.17
C ASP A 27 8.64 11.11 -57.08
N GLY A 28 9.52 11.12 -56.07
CA GLY A 28 10.50 12.19 -55.85
C GLY A 28 11.85 11.97 -56.54
N LEU A 29 12.14 10.77 -57.04
CA LEU A 29 13.49 10.39 -57.45
C LEU A 29 14.03 11.24 -58.61
N THR A 30 13.18 11.60 -59.58
CA THR A 30 13.58 12.44 -60.72
C THR A 30 13.97 13.86 -60.31
N ASN A 31 13.51 14.30 -59.14
CA ASN A 31 13.79 15.63 -58.59
C ASN A 31 14.91 15.57 -57.53
N GLY A 32 15.59 14.43 -57.38
CA GLY A 32 16.63 14.22 -56.37
C GLY A 32 16.11 13.94 -54.96
N ASN A 33 14.79 13.77 -54.79
CA ASN A 33 14.21 13.49 -53.47
C ASN A 33 14.17 11.99 -53.22
N VAL A 34 14.84 11.56 -52.16
CA VAL A 34 14.86 10.16 -51.70
C VAL A 34 14.14 10.10 -50.36
N ALA A 35 13.03 9.36 -50.30
CA ALA A 35 12.25 9.18 -49.08
C ALA A 35 11.94 7.70 -48.87
N LEU A 36 12.22 7.22 -47.65
CA LEU A 36 11.94 5.85 -47.25
C LEU A 36 10.77 5.84 -46.26
N ARG A 37 9.73 5.06 -46.56
CA ARG A 37 8.65 4.78 -45.62
C ARG A 37 8.96 3.48 -44.89
N ILE A 38 8.77 3.49 -43.56
CA ILE A 38 8.80 2.30 -42.71
C ILE A 38 7.38 2.08 -42.15
N PHE A 39 6.82 0.89 -42.37
CA PHE A 39 5.48 0.50 -41.93
C PHE A 39 5.52 -0.14 -40.54
N SER A 40 4.43 0.05 -39.80
CA SER A 40 4.23 -0.54 -38.46
C SER A 40 5.41 -0.25 -37.54
N ILE A 41 5.78 1.02 -37.38
CA ILE A 41 6.94 1.46 -36.59
C ILE A 41 6.91 0.86 -35.17
N ARG A 42 8.09 0.47 -34.69
CA ARG A 42 8.34 -0.11 -33.37
C ARG A 42 9.40 0.71 -32.64
N PRO A 43 9.46 0.64 -31.29
CA PRO A 43 10.54 1.24 -30.51
C PRO A 43 11.95 0.88 -31.03
N SER A 44 12.17 -0.38 -31.40
CA SER A 44 13.43 -0.88 -31.95
C SER A 44 13.90 -0.21 -33.25
N ASP A 45 13.00 0.47 -33.97
CA ASP A 45 13.37 1.17 -35.20
C ASP A 45 13.98 2.56 -34.89
N GLU A 46 13.88 3.07 -33.66
CA GLU A 46 14.51 4.34 -33.24
C GLU A 46 16.04 4.26 -33.37
N GLY A 47 16.65 5.31 -33.92
CA GLY A 47 18.10 5.37 -34.04
C GLY A 47 18.59 6.20 -35.22
N GLN A 48 19.89 6.09 -35.49
CA GLN A 48 20.52 6.74 -36.63
C GLN A 48 20.42 5.88 -37.89
N TYR A 49 20.11 6.54 -39.00
CA TYR A 49 20.00 5.99 -40.32
C TYR A 49 20.96 6.73 -41.24
N SER A 50 21.54 6.00 -42.19
CA SER A 50 22.32 6.58 -43.27
C SER A 50 21.59 6.35 -44.59
N CYS A 51 21.45 7.42 -45.37
CA CYS A 51 21.02 7.38 -46.75
C CYS A 51 22.26 7.49 -47.64
N PHE A 52 22.45 6.48 -48.49
CA PHE A 52 23.59 6.38 -49.40
C PHE A 52 23.09 6.36 -50.84
N VAL A 53 23.56 7.31 -51.64
CA VAL A 53 23.25 7.41 -53.08
C VAL A 53 24.55 7.29 -53.85
N GLN A 54 24.59 6.39 -54.83
CA GLN A 54 25.79 6.09 -55.60
C GLN A 54 25.50 6.10 -57.11
N GLU A 55 26.37 6.76 -57.86
CA GLU A 55 26.40 6.77 -59.32
C GLU A 55 27.82 6.42 -59.80
N GLY A 56 27.99 5.22 -60.37
CA GLY A 56 29.31 4.74 -60.77
C GLY A 56 30.27 4.60 -59.58
N ILE A 57 31.33 5.41 -59.56
CA ILE A 57 32.32 5.46 -58.48
C ILE A 57 32.03 6.56 -57.46
N ASP A 58 31.18 7.52 -57.80
CA ASP A 58 30.84 8.66 -56.94
C ASP A 58 29.69 8.28 -56.00
N TYR A 59 29.74 8.79 -54.78
CA TYR A 59 28.70 8.57 -53.79
C TYR A 59 28.55 9.77 -52.85
N GLU A 60 27.35 9.91 -52.32
CA GLU A 60 27.02 10.87 -51.28
C GLU A 60 26.27 10.17 -50.14
N GLU A 61 26.48 10.66 -48.92
CA GLU A 61 25.88 10.12 -47.70
C GLU A 61 25.20 11.21 -46.88
N ALA A 62 24.00 10.91 -46.38
CA ALA A 62 23.30 11.76 -45.43
C ALA A 62 22.90 10.96 -44.19
N LEU A 63 23.16 11.52 -43.01
CA LEU A 63 22.74 10.94 -41.73
C LEU A 63 21.37 11.51 -41.32
N LEU A 64 20.49 10.63 -40.87
CA LEU A 64 19.16 10.95 -40.35
C LEU A 64 18.99 10.31 -38.97
N GLU A 65 18.24 10.95 -38.10
CA GLU A 65 17.83 10.37 -36.82
C GLU A 65 16.32 10.12 -36.85
N LEU A 66 15.91 8.86 -36.69
CA LEU A 66 14.52 8.49 -36.51
C LEU A 66 14.20 8.47 -35.03
N LYS A 67 13.28 9.32 -34.61
CA LYS A 67 12.71 9.33 -33.26
C LYS A 67 11.32 8.70 -33.27
N VAL A 68 11.07 7.80 -32.33
CA VAL A 68 9.81 7.06 -32.24
C VAL A 68 9.03 7.51 -31.00
N SER A 69 7.71 7.62 -31.15
CA SER A 69 6.83 7.84 -30.00
C SER A 69 5.57 6.99 -30.10
N ALA A 70 5.13 6.47 -28.96
CA ALA A 70 3.87 5.75 -28.80
C ALA A 70 3.02 6.45 -27.74
N SER A 71 1.75 6.63 -28.06
CA SER A 71 0.75 7.22 -27.17
C SER A 71 0.00 6.10 -26.46
N GLY A 72 0.24 5.94 -25.16
CA GLY A 72 -0.35 4.85 -24.38
C GLY A 72 -1.83 5.04 -24.08
N SER A 73 -2.38 4.21 -23.18
CA SER A 73 -3.78 4.25 -22.78
C SER A 73 -4.13 5.52 -21.98
N ALA A 74 -5.41 5.85 -21.87
CA ALA A 74 -5.85 6.86 -20.91
C ALA A 74 -5.53 6.37 -19.48
N PRO A 75 -4.97 7.22 -18.60
CA PRO A 75 -4.63 6.80 -17.24
C PRO A 75 -5.87 6.46 -16.43
N HIS A 76 -5.78 5.37 -15.68
CA HIS A 76 -6.83 4.89 -14.80
C HIS A 76 -6.38 4.95 -13.35
N ILE A 77 -7.26 5.46 -12.46
CA ILE A 77 -7.01 5.57 -11.03
C ILE A 77 -7.77 4.48 -10.30
N SER A 78 -7.10 3.73 -9.43
CA SER A 78 -7.68 2.73 -8.53
C SER A 78 -7.24 2.93 -7.08
N VAL A 79 -8.06 2.44 -6.14
CA VAL A 79 -7.74 2.34 -4.72
C VAL A 79 -7.19 0.94 -4.47
N GLU A 80 -6.02 0.81 -3.85
CA GLU A 80 -5.40 -0.50 -3.60
C GLU A 80 -5.46 -0.91 -2.13
N ASP A 81 -5.03 -0.02 -1.22
CA ASP A 81 -4.81 -0.37 0.19
C ASP A 81 -4.79 0.85 1.12
N TYR A 82 -4.71 0.58 2.44
CA TYR A 82 -4.55 1.58 3.49
C TYR A 82 -3.08 1.60 3.95
N GLN A 83 -2.42 2.74 3.81
CA GLN A 83 -1.01 2.91 4.16
C GLN A 83 -0.82 4.26 4.88
N ASP A 84 0.09 4.32 5.86
CA ASP A 84 0.48 5.54 6.58
C ASP A 84 -0.68 6.38 7.14
N GLY A 85 -1.75 5.71 7.59
CA GLY A 85 -2.96 6.38 8.12
C GLY A 85 -3.84 7.03 7.06
N GLY A 86 -3.56 6.80 5.78
CA GLY A 86 -4.33 7.26 4.64
C GLY A 86 -4.77 6.13 3.71
N ILE A 87 -5.22 6.51 2.51
CA ILE A 87 -5.64 5.61 1.44
C ILE A 87 -4.62 5.72 0.32
N ARG A 88 -4.04 4.58 -0.06
CA ARG A 88 -3.12 4.49 -1.20
C ARG A 88 -3.91 4.35 -2.49
N VAL A 89 -3.76 5.34 -3.36
CA VAL A 89 -4.30 5.34 -4.71
C VAL A 89 -3.20 5.20 -5.73
N VAL A 90 -3.54 4.56 -6.84
CA VAL A 90 -2.61 4.21 -7.89
C VAL A 90 -3.15 4.67 -9.23
N CYS A 91 -2.32 5.38 -9.98
CA CYS A 91 -2.53 5.67 -11.39
C CYS A 91 -1.78 4.65 -12.23
N ARG A 92 -2.47 4.01 -13.18
CA ARG A 92 -1.89 3.08 -14.15
C ARG A 92 -2.17 3.51 -15.57
N SER A 93 -1.18 3.39 -16.44
CA SER A 93 -1.30 3.62 -17.88
C SER A 93 -0.30 2.75 -18.64
N VAL A 94 -0.67 2.28 -19.83
CA VAL A 94 0.08 1.23 -20.56
C VAL A 94 0.43 1.64 -21.97
N GLY A 95 1.52 1.09 -22.51
CA GLY A 95 1.86 1.22 -23.93
C GLY A 95 2.51 2.54 -24.37
N TRP A 96 3.37 3.14 -23.55
CA TRP A 96 4.05 4.41 -23.87
C TRP A 96 5.44 4.19 -24.46
N TYR A 97 5.88 5.09 -25.35
CA TYR A 97 7.28 5.16 -25.76
C TYR A 97 7.66 6.59 -26.16
N PRO A 98 8.83 7.12 -25.76
CA PRO A 98 9.72 6.58 -24.73
C PRO A 98 9.05 6.57 -23.33
N GLN A 99 9.80 6.28 -22.27
CA GLN A 99 9.29 6.33 -20.90
C GLN A 99 8.62 7.71 -20.63
N PRO A 100 7.33 7.73 -20.24
CA PRO A 100 6.62 8.98 -19.99
C PRO A 100 6.86 9.45 -18.55
N GLU A 101 6.49 10.70 -18.28
CA GLU A 101 6.39 11.26 -16.94
C GLU A 101 4.96 11.07 -16.40
N VAL A 102 4.82 10.72 -15.12
CA VAL A 102 3.52 10.59 -14.45
C VAL A 102 3.41 11.63 -13.33
N LEU A 103 2.37 12.45 -13.39
CA LEU A 103 2.16 13.58 -12.48
C LEU A 103 0.77 13.51 -11.87
N TRP A 104 0.68 13.67 -10.55
CA TRP A 104 -0.59 13.87 -9.86
C TRP A 104 -0.91 15.35 -9.78
N ARG A 105 -2.18 15.69 -9.97
CA ARG A 105 -2.70 17.05 -9.85
C ARG A 105 -3.90 17.10 -8.93
N ASP A 106 -3.96 18.15 -8.12
CA ASP A 106 -5.15 18.48 -7.35
C ASP A 106 -6.17 19.27 -8.20
N ALA A 107 -7.29 19.64 -7.57
CA ALA A 107 -8.36 20.42 -8.20
C ALA A 107 -7.92 21.82 -8.66
N SER A 108 -6.85 22.37 -8.07
CA SER A 108 -6.27 23.66 -8.43
C SER A 108 -5.26 23.54 -9.58
N GLY A 109 -4.91 22.31 -9.97
CA GLY A 109 -3.90 22.00 -10.98
C GLY A 109 -2.47 21.98 -10.44
N GLN A 110 -2.29 22.09 -9.11
CA GLN A 110 -0.99 22.00 -8.47
C GLN A 110 -0.48 20.55 -8.49
N HIS A 111 0.82 20.39 -8.74
CA HIS A 111 1.46 19.08 -8.74
C HIS A 111 1.61 18.55 -7.32
N LEU A 112 1.26 17.28 -7.13
CA LEU A 112 1.42 16.58 -5.86
C LEU A 112 2.66 15.67 -5.88
N PRO A 113 3.37 15.53 -4.76
CA PRO A 113 4.53 14.63 -4.67
C PRO A 113 4.09 13.17 -4.79
N SER A 114 4.73 12.43 -5.68
CA SER A 114 4.53 10.98 -5.82
C SER A 114 5.34 10.19 -4.80
N TYR A 115 4.75 9.13 -4.23
CA TYR A 115 5.40 8.30 -3.22
C TYR A 115 6.19 7.13 -3.82
N SER A 116 5.75 6.58 -4.95
CA SER A 116 6.50 5.56 -5.69
C SER A 116 6.13 5.57 -7.16
N GLU A 117 7.14 5.43 -8.01
CA GLU A 117 6.99 5.21 -9.45
C GLU A 117 7.53 3.83 -9.79
N THR A 118 6.75 3.03 -10.50
CA THR A 118 7.17 1.72 -11.01
C THR A 118 6.89 1.70 -12.48
N ASN A 119 7.93 1.42 -13.26
CA ASN A 119 7.85 1.35 -14.70
C ASN A 119 8.28 -0.07 -15.11
N SER A 120 7.42 -0.75 -15.84
CA SER A 120 7.74 -2.05 -16.43
C SER A 120 7.80 -1.89 -17.94
N LYS A 121 8.85 -2.45 -18.54
CA LYS A 121 8.99 -2.54 -19.99
C LYS A 121 8.40 -3.88 -20.43
N GLU A 122 7.36 -3.84 -21.25
CA GLU A 122 6.77 -5.03 -21.85
C GLU A 122 7.72 -5.64 -22.92
N ALA A 123 7.44 -6.87 -23.34
CA ALA A 123 8.21 -7.57 -24.38
C ALA A 123 8.20 -6.84 -25.74
N ASN A 124 7.23 -5.97 -25.99
CA ASN A 124 7.12 -5.09 -27.17
C ASN A 124 7.92 -3.78 -27.04
N GLU A 125 8.71 -3.65 -25.96
CA GLU A 125 9.51 -2.47 -25.62
C GLU A 125 8.75 -1.20 -25.24
N LEU A 126 7.44 -1.29 -25.05
CA LEU A 126 6.63 -0.20 -24.54
C LEU A 126 6.66 -0.16 -23.00
N PHE A 127 6.44 1.03 -22.46
CA PHE A 127 6.43 1.31 -21.04
C PHE A 127 5.01 1.30 -20.49
N ASP A 128 4.84 0.49 -19.45
CA ASP A 128 3.72 0.54 -18.55
C ASP A 128 4.15 1.25 -17.29
N VAL A 129 3.36 2.24 -16.89
CA VAL A 129 3.71 3.15 -15.81
C VAL A 129 2.68 3.07 -14.70
N GLN A 130 3.21 3.05 -13.48
CA GLN A 130 2.43 3.05 -12.26
C GLN A 130 2.99 4.09 -11.31
N ASN A 131 2.13 4.99 -10.83
CA ASN A 131 2.51 5.97 -9.82
C ASN A 131 1.47 5.95 -8.69
N SER A 132 1.90 6.05 -7.43
CA SER A 132 0.98 6.05 -6.29
C SER A 132 1.18 7.23 -5.34
N ILE A 133 0.09 7.65 -4.73
CA ILE A 133 0.07 8.63 -3.63
C ILE A 133 -0.78 8.11 -2.47
N VAL A 134 -0.49 8.61 -1.27
CA VAL A 134 -1.32 8.38 -0.08
C VAL A 134 -2.11 9.64 0.23
N ILE A 135 -3.43 9.50 0.28
CA ILE A 135 -4.39 10.57 0.56
C ILE A 135 -4.81 10.46 2.03
N THR A 136 -4.97 11.56 2.74
CA THR A 136 -5.39 11.59 4.16
C THR A 136 -6.74 12.30 4.31
N GLU A 137 -7.41 12.13 5.46
CA GLU A 137 -8.80 12.60 5.66
C GLU A 137 -8.96 14.11 5.38
N ASN A 138 -7.95 14.93 5.66
CA ASN A 138 -8.02 16.38 5.45
C ASN A 138 -7.65 16.84 4.03
N SER A 139 -7.25 15.93 3.14
CA SER A 139 -6.89 16.26 1.76
C SER A 139 -8.07 16.03 0.82
N HIS A 140 -9.24 16.62 1.11
CA HIS A 140 -10.50 16.59 0.32
C HIS A 140 -10.36 17.16 -1.11
N GLN A 141 -9.35 16.70 -1.83
CA GLN A 141 -8.89 17.22 -3.09
C GLN A 141 -9.40 16.28 -4.17
N ASN A 142 -10.06 16.85 -5.16
CA ASN A 142 -10.29 16.15 -6.40
C ASN A 142 -8.92 15.96 -7.07
N LEU A 143 -8.64 14.76 -7.53
CA LEU A 143 -7.34 14.37 -8.04
C LEU A 143 -7.45 13.98 -9.50
N SER A 144 -6.40 14.26 -10.25
CA SER A 144 -6.23 13.76 -11.60
C SER A 144 -4.80 13.27 -11.76
N CYS A 145 -4.65 12.26 -12.61
CA CYS A 145 -3.35 11.76 -13.01
C CYS A 145 -3.09 12.16 -14.47
N VAL A 146 -1.93 12.76 -14.71
CA VAL A 146 -1.48 13.18 -16.03
C VAL A 146 -0.27 12.34 -16.41
N VAL A 147 -0.34 11.69 -17.56
CA VAL A 147 0.79 10.98 -18.18
C VAL A 147 1.25 11.81 -19.37
N ARG A 148 2.52 12.21 -19.37
CA ARG A 148 3.10 13.10 -20.37
C ARG A 148 4.27 12.43 -21.08
N ASN A 149 4.23 12.45 -22.40
CA ASN A 149 5.38 12.13 -23.24
C ASN A 149 6.15 13.42 -23.53
N THR A 150 7.35 13.55 -22.97
CA THR A 150 8.21 14.73 -23.12
C THR A 150 8.73 14.90 -24.55
N HIS A 151 8.88 13.80 -25.29
CA HIS A 151 9.41 13.79 -26.64
C HIS A 151 8.39 14.30 -27.66
N SER A 152 7.14 13.84 -27.57
CA SER A 152 6.07 14.22 -28.52
C SER A 152 5.19 15.37 -28.03
N ASN A 153 5.42 15.89 -26.81
CA ASN A 153 4.56 16.83 -26.10
C ASN A 153 3.09 16.39 -25.98
N GLN A 154 2.81 15.10 -26.17
CA GLN A 154 1.50 14.52 -25.96
C GLN A 154 1.26 14.27 -24.47
N LYS A 155 0.03 14.48 -24.02
CA LYS A 155 -0.39 14.17 -22.66
C LYS A 155 -1.77 13.53 -22.65
N LYS A 156 -2.00 12.63 -21.70
CA LYS A 156 -3.31 12.07 -21.37
C LYS A 156 -3.58 12.27 -19.90
N GLU A 157 -4.83 12.59 -19.59
CA GLU A 157 -5.27 12.91 -18.24
C GLU A 157 -6.44 12.01 -17.87
N SER A 158 -6.49 11.61 -16.60
CA SER A 158 -7.55 10.76 -16.09
C SER A 158 -8.82 11.57 -15.91
N THR A 159 -9.94 10.87 -15.76
CA THR A 159 -11.12 11.51 -15.18
C THR A 159 -10.81 11.99 -13.77
N LEU A 160 -11.48 13.07 -13.37
CA LEU A 160 -11.39 13.61 -12.02
C LEU A 160 -11.82 12.53 -11.01
N PHE A 161 -10.98 12.26 -10.04
CA PHE A 161 -11.17 11.24 -9.01
C PHE A 161 -11.41 11.91 -7.65
N TYR A 162 -12.43 11.45 -6.92
CA TYR A 162 -12.76 11.94 -5.59
C TYR A 162 -12.97 10.75 -4.64
N ILE A 163 -12.45 10.86 -3.43
CA ILE A 163 -12.71 9.89 -2.36
C ILE A 163 -13.65 10.54 -1.35
N SER A 164 -14.71 9.83 -0.98
CA SER A 164 -15.61 10.28 0.08
C SER A 164 -14.99 10.07 1.46
N ASP A 165 -15.22 11.00 2.38
CA ASP A 165 -14.68 10.98 3.74
C ASP A 165 -15.09 9.74 4.55
N ALA A 166 -16.12 9.03 4.11
CA ALA A 166 -16.58 7.77 4.69
C ALA A 166 -15.55 6.64 4.59
N PHE A 167 -14.59 6.71 3.66
CA PHE A 167 -13.61 5.64 3.43
C PHE A 167 -12.37 5.72 4.33
N PHE A 168 -12.17 6.81 5.07
CA PHE A 168 -11.04 6.96 5.98
C PHE A 168 -11.29 6.24 7.33
N PRO A 169 -10.30 5.48 7.86
CA PRO A 169 -10.45 4.81 9.14
C PRO A 169 -10.53 5.82 10.28
N LYS A 170 -11.74 6.04 10.82
CA LYS A 170 -11.95 6.94 11.96
C LYS A 170 -11.66 6.23 13.27
N THR A 171 -10.50 6.51 13.87
CA THR A 171 -10.26 6.15 15.26
C THR A 171 -11.03 7.10 16.16
N ASN A 172 -12.05 6.60 16.85
CA ASN A 172 -12.86 7.46 17.71
C ASN A 172 -12.18 7.65 19.08
N PRO A 173 -11.70 8.86 19.43
CA PRO A 173 -10.89 9.05 20.63
C PRO A 173 -11.61 8.63 21.92
N TRP A 174 -12.94 8.83 21.98
CA TRP A 174 -13.73 8.41 23.14
C TRP A 174 -13.78 6.89 23.28
N MET A 175 -13.76 6.13 22.17
CA MET A 175 -13.73 4.66 22.22
C MET A 175 -12.40 4.18 22.81
N VAL A 176 -11.28 4.79 22.40
CA VAL A 176 -9.95 4.48 22.98
C VAL A 176 -9.93 4.80 24.47
N ALA A 177 -10.43 5.98 24.86
CA ALA A 177 -10.52 6.37 26.26
C ALA A 177 -11.40 5.40 27.07
N LEU A 178 -12.54 4.95 26.53
CA LEU A 178 -13.44 4.00 27.17
C LEU A 178 -12.71 2.67 27.44
N TRP A 179 -12.01 2.12 26.44
CA TRP A 179 -11.24 0.88 26.60
C TRP A 179 -10.13 1.02 27.65
N VAL A 180 -9.41 2.14 27.67
CA VAL A 180 -8.39 2.43 28.70
C VAL A 180 -9.01 2.50 30.09
N ILE A 181 -10.14 3.19 30.25
CA ILE A 181 -10.87 3.30 31.53
C ILE A 181 -11.35 1.92 32.01
N LEU A 182 -11.90 1.10 31.11
CA LEU A 182 -12.35 -0.26 31.46
C LEU A 182 -11.21 -1.14 31.97
N VAL A 183 -10.03 -1.07 31.34
CA VAL A 183 -8.84 -1.83 31.77
C VAL A 183 -8.38 -1.36 33.15
N ILE A 184 -8.35 -0.04 33.39
CA ILE A 184 -8.00 0.54 34.69
C ILE A 184 -8.98 0.09 35.77
N LEU A 185 -10.29 0.17 35.50
CA LEU A 185 -11.35 -0.27 36.42
C LEU A 185 -11.24 -1.76 36.73
N ALA A 186 -11.02 -2.61 35.73
CA ALA A 186 -10.82 -4.04 35.93
C ALA A 186 -9.57 -4.31 36.79
N GLY A 187 -8.48 -3.56 36.60
CA GLY A 187 -7.28 -3.63 37.44
C GLY A 187 -7.56 -3.24 38.89
N PHE A 188 -8.31 -2.17 39.14
CA PHE A 188 -8.72 -1.76 40.49
C PHE A 188 -9.65 -2.79 41.15
N ILE A 189 -10.61 -3.35 40.40
CA ILE A 189 -11.48 -4.41 40.91
C ILE A 189 -10.65 -5.65 41.26
N GLY A 190 -9.70 -6.05 40.40
CA GLY A 190 -8.78 -7.15 40.68
C GLY A 190 -7.94 -6.91 41.93
N LEU A 191 -7.37 -5.71 42.07
CA LEU A 191 -6.57 -5.31 43.24
C LEU A 191 -7.40 -5.30 44.52
N THR A 192 -8.61 -4.76 44.50
CA THR A 192 -9.49 -4.71 45.68
C THR A 192 -9.89 -6.12 46.11
N VAL A 193 -10.26 -7.01 45.18
CA VAL A 193 -10.55 -8.43 45.48
C VAL A 193 -9.32 -9.14 46.05
N TYR A 194 -8.13 -8.88 45.49
CA TYR A 194 -6.87 -9.43 45.97
C TYR A 194 -6.55 -8.98 47.41
N LEU A 195 -6.63 -7.67 47.68
CA LEU A 195 -6.43 -7.10 49.01
C LEU A 195 -7.46 -7.63 50.01
N PHE A 196 -8.72 -7.80 49.60
CA PHE A 196 -9.76 -8.37 50.45
C PHE A 196 -9.46 -9.84 50.81
N LYS A 197 -9.00 -10.65 49.84
CA LYS A 197 -8.55 -12.02 50.11
C LYS A 197 -7.36 -12.08 51.07
N ILE A 198 -6.37 -11.19 50.92
CA ILE A 198 -5.23 -11.10 51.84
C ILE A 198 -5.68 -10.71 53.24
N LYS A 199 -6.52 -9.66 53.37
CA LYS A 199 -7.06 -9.24 54.66
C LYS A 199 -7.82 -10.38 55.34
N GLY A 200 -8.71 -11.06 54.62
CA GLY A 200 -9.45 -12.22 55.15
C GLY A 200 -8.54 -13.33 55.68
N LYS A 201 -7.45 -13.65 54.94
CA LYS A 201 -6.46 -14.64 55.37
C LYS A 201 -5.70 -14.20 56.64
N LEU A 202 -5.32 -12.92 56.71
CA LEU A 202 -4.60 -12.35 57.86
C LEU A 202 -5.48 -12.26 59.11
N THR A 203 -6.75 -11.87 58.95
CA THR A 203 -7.72 -11.81 60.05
C THR A 203 -8.06 -13.20 60.59
N ALA A 204 -8.16 -14.20 59.71
CA ALA A 204 -8.32 -15.59 60.13
C ALA A 204 -7.11 -16.05 60.96
N GLU A 205 -5.88 -15.83 60.49
CA GLU A 205 -4.67 -16.19 61.25
C GLU A 205 -4.60 -15.50 62.63
N LEU A 206 -4.94 -14.22 62.73
CA LEU A 206 -5.00 -13.51 64.01
C LEU A 206 -6.09 -14.05 64.94
N GLY A 207 -7.25 -14.45 64.39
CA GLY A 207 -8.34 -15.09 65.14
C GLY A 207 -7.91 -16.43 65.73
N TRP A 208 -7.26 -17.30 64.95
CA TRP A 208 -6.71 -18.57 65.41
C TRP A 208 -5.64 -18.38 66.49
N ARG A 209 -4.74 -17.39 66.34
CA ARG A 209 -3.73 -17.08 67.38
C ARG A 209 -4.38 -16.62 68.69
N LYS A 210 -5.43 -15.80 68.62
CA LYS A 210 -6.17 -15.38 69.83
C LYS A 210 -6.89 -16.56 70.50
N LEU A 211 -7.54 -17.44 69.73
CA LEU A 211 -8.21 -18.64 70.24
C LEU A 211 -7.21 -19.64 70.86
N ALA A 212 -6.07 -19.87 70.22
CA ALA A 212 -5.01 -20.73 70.75
C ALA A 212 -4.44 -20.22 72.08
N VAL A 213 -4.29 -18.90 72.25
CA VAL A 213 -3.90 -18.27 73.52
C VAL A 213 -4.98 -18.43 74.58
N HIS A 214 -6.26 -18.35 74.20
CA HIS A 214 -7.38 -18.54 75.13
C HIS A 214 -7.49 -19.99 75.63
N MET A 215 -7.32 -20.98 74.73
CA MET A 215 -7.34 -22.39 75.09
C MET A 215 -6.16 -22.80 76.00
N LYS A 216 -4.98 -22.19 75.86
CA LYS A 216 -3.85 -22.40 76.79
C LYS A 216 -4.10 -21.86 78.21
N LYS A 217 -5.08 -20.97 78.40
CA LYS A 217 -5.42 -20.38 79.71
C LYS A 217 -6.65 -21.01 80.37
N ALA A 218 -7.32 -21.96 79.72
CA ALA A 218 -8.49 -22.62 80.28
C ALA A 218 -8.07 -23.63 81.38
N PRO A 219 -8.68 -23.61 82.59
CA PRO A 219 -8.38 -24.59 83.64
C PRO A 219 -8.97 -25.97 83.30
N LEU A 220 -8.23 -27.04 83.59
CA LEU A 220 -8.70 -28.42 83.41
C LEU A 220 -9.87 -28.73 84.37
N PRO A 221 -10.95 -29.40 83.91
CA PRO A 221 -12.10 -29.67 84.76
C PRO A 221 -11.80 -30.77 85.79
N GLY A 222 -12.11 -30.46 87.05
CA GLY A 222 -11.94 -31.35 88.20
C GLY A 222 -12.93 -32.52 88.23
N ARG A 223 -12.42 -33.68 88.64
CA ARG A 223 -13.16 -34.94 88.86
C ARG A 223 -13.97 -34.84 90.15
N ARG A 224 -15.29 -35.08 90.11
CA ARG A 224 -16.19 -35.11 91.28
C ARG A 224 -16.57 -36.56 91.59
N THR A 225 -16.34 -37.00 92.82
CA THR A 225 -16.82 -38.27 93.39
C THR A 225 -18.05 -38.01 94.26
N GLU A 226 -19.12 -38.78 94.07
CA GLU A 226 -20.32 -38.80 94.94
C GLU A 226 -20.21 -39.90 96.01
N PRO A 227 -20.78 -39.68 97.21
CA PRO A 227 -21.24 -40.76 98.07
C PRO A 227 -22.75 -40.71 98.35
N CYS A 228 -23.36 -41.89 98.44
CA CYS A 228 -24.76 -42.13 98.82
C CYS A 228 -25.01 -41.93 100.33
N SER A 229 -26.25 -41.60 100.70
CA SER A 229 -26.81 -41.93 102.03
C SER A 229 -28.32 -42.16 101.94
N ALA A 230 -28.78 -43.23 102.58
CA ALA A 230 -30.18 -43.61 102.76
C ALA A 230 -30.72 -43.14 104.12
N ASP A 231 -32.06 -43.01 104.13
CA ASP A 231 -33.01 -43.05 105.24
C ASP A 231 -33.22 -41.86 106.21
N GLU A 232 -34.47 -41.41 106.12
CA GLU A 232 -35.46 -41.09 107.16
C GLU A 232 -35.55 -39.69 107.82
N GLU A 233 -36.79 -39.20 107.73
CA GLU A 233 -37.50 -38.17 108.50
C GLU A 233 -37.34 -36.66 108.18
N GLN A 234 -38.42 -36.17 107.55
CA GLN A 234 -39.19 -34.97 107.87
C GLN A 234 -38.74 -33.56 107.45
N THR A 235 -39.61 -33.02 106.59
CA THR A 235 -40.04 -31.62 106.41
C THR A 235 -39.12 -30.64 105.69
N GLU A 236 -39.76 -30.03 104.69
CA GLU A 236 -39.31 -29.07 103.69
C GLU A 236 -38.67 -27.76 104.20
N PHE A 237 -37.83 -27.23 103.30
CA PHE A 237 -37.33 -25.85 103.15
C PHE A 237 -36.33 -25.28 104.18
N CYS A 238 -35.06 -25.33 103.79
CA CYS A 238 -34.05 -24.25 103.88
C CYS A 238 -32.80 -24.73 103.11
N VAL A 239 -32.28 -24.04 102.10
CA VAL A 239 -32.53 -22.69 101.54
C VAL A 239 -32.47 -22.75 100.01
#